data_AF-A0A938KC93-F1
#
_entry.id   AF-A0A938KC93-F1
#
_cell.length_a   1.000
_cell.length_b   1.000
_cell.length_c   1.000
_cell.angle_alpha   90.00
_cell.angle_beta   90.00
_cell.angle_gamma   90.00
#
_symmetry.space_group_name_H-M   'P 1'
#
loop_
_entity.id
_entity.type
_entity.pdbx_description
1 polymer ?
#
loop_
_entity_poly.entity_id
_entity_poly.type
_entity_poly.pdbx_seq_one_letter_code
_entity_poly.pdbx_strand_id
1 'polypeptide(L)' 'MTATLSSRGQIVIPQPVRERCGLRAGDHFVVEDQPETQVVTLRKVKNRGDWFSVYMECPHSFEVPPRRRQFYRRKT' A
#
# COMPACT_ATOMS: atom_id res chain seq x y z
N MET A 1 4.66 -8.33 -24.47
CA MET A 1 4.82 -6.97 -23.90
C MET A 1 6.03 -7.00 -23.01
N THR A 2 6.96 -6.06 -23.17
CA THR A 2 8.20 -5.99 -22.40
C THR A 2 8.22 -4.72 -21.57
N ALA A 3 8.88 -4.75 -20.41
CA ALA A 3 9.09 -3.61 -19.54
C ALA A 3 10.57 -3.52 -19.19
N THR A 4 11.04 -2.32 -18.89
CA THR A 4 12.43 -2.09 -18.48
C THR A 4 12.56 -2.17 -16.97
N LEU A 5 13.63 -2.84 -16.52
CA LEU A 5 14.08 -2.83 -15.14
C LEU A 5 15.04 -1.65 -14.94
N SER A 6 14.73 -0.77 -14.01
CA SER A 6 15.63 0.31 -13.62
C SER A 6 16.82 -0.20 -12.81
N SER A 7 17.90 0.59 -12.73
CA SER A 7 19.07 0.29 -11.91
C SER A 7 18.79 0.12 -10.41
N ARG A 8 17.63 0.60 -9.93
CA ARG A 8 17.16 0.44 -8.54
C ARG A 8 16.26 -0.78 -8.34
N GLY A 9 16.15 -1.66 -9.35
CA GLY A 9 15.28 -2.84 -9.29
C GLY A 9 13.79 -2.53 -9.47
N GLN A 10 13.42 -1.33 -9.90
CA GLN A 10 12.02 -0.97 -10.15
C GLN A 10 11.61 -1.34 -11.58
N ILE A 11 10.43 -1.92 -11.75
CA ILE A 11 9.85 -2.26 -13.05
C ILE A 11 8.71 -1.29 -13.34
N VAL A 12 8.71 -0.69 -14.54
CA VAL A 12 7.60 0.15 -14.98
C VAL A 12 6.46 -0.74 -15.48
N ILE A 13 5.32 -0.72 -14.80
CA ILE A 13 4.12 -1.43 -15.28
C ILE A 13 3.57 -0.71 -16.52
N PRO A 14 3.50 -1.35 -17.69
CA PRO A 14 3.03 -0.72 -18.93
C PRO A 14 1.59 -0.22 -18.83
N GLN A 15 1.28 0.87 -19.53
CA GLN A 15 -0.06 1.48 -19.57
C GLN A 15 -1.23 0.50 -19.77
N PRO A 16 -1.22 -0.40 -20.78
CA PRO A 16 -2.35 -1.30 -21.01
C PRO A 16 -2.57 -2.30 -19.87
N VAL A 17 -1.51 -2.65 -19.12
CA VAL A 17 -1.64 -3.49 -17.92
C VAL A 17 -2.26 -2.68 -16.77
N ARG A 18 -1.86 -1.41 -16.62
CA ARG A 18 -2.44 -0.51 -15.60
C ARG A 18 -3.94 -0.29 -15.84
N GLU A 19 -4.34 -0.04 -17.08
CA GLU A 19 -5.74 0.18 -17.45
C GLU A 19 -6.58 -1.09 -17.24
N ARG A 20 -6.11 -2.23 -17.75
CA ARG A 20 -6.80 -3.53 -17.60
C ARG A 20 -6.98 -3.95 -16.15
N CYS A 21 -5.98 -3.68 -15.30
CA CYS A 21 -6.00 -4.06 -13.89
C CYS A 21 -6.46 -2.92 -12.96
N GLY A 22 -6.83 -1.75 -13.49
CA GLY A 22 -7.26 -0.58 -12.70
C GLY A 22 -6.23 -0.13 -11.66
N LEU A 23 -4.95 -0.11 -12.03
CA LEU A 23 -3.84 0.24 -11.14
C LEU A 23 -3.63 1.75 -11.06
N ARG A 24 -3.41 2.26 -9.85
CA ARG A 24 -3.16 3.68 -9.55
C ARG A 24 -1.96 3.83 -8.62
N ALA A 25 -1.37 5.03 -8.60
CA ALA A 25 -0.33 5.36 -7.64
C ALA A 25 -0.85 5.21 -6.20
N GLY A 26 -0.07 4.58 -5.34
CA GLY A 26 -0.45 4.29 -3.95
C GLY A 26 -1.23 2.99 -3.76
N ASP A 27 -1.45 2.20 -4.81
CA ASP A 27 -1.90 0.82 -4.67
C ASP A 27 -0.80 -0.06 -4.08
N HIS A 28 -1.20 -1.01 -3.25
CA HIS A 28 -0.30 -2.00 -2.67
C HIS A 28 -0.42 -3.35 -3.39
N PHE A 29 0.70 -4.06 -3.48
CA PHE A 29 0.77 -5.37 -4.14
C PHE A 29 1.44 -6.38 -3.21
N VAL A 30 0.95 -7.62 -3.24
CA VAL A 30 1.68 -8.78 -2.76
C VAL A 30 2.53 -9.28 -3.93
N VAL A 31 3.81 -9.53 -3.65
CA VAL A 31 4.79 -10.04 -4.61
C VAL A 31 5.11 -11.48 -4.22
N GLU A 32 4.91 -12.40 -5.15
CA GLU A 32 5.22 -13.82 -4.98
C GLU A 32 6.25 -14.23 -6.03
N ASP A 33 7.31 -14.92 -5.58
CA ASP A 33 8.34 -15.47 -6.45
C ASP A 33 8.10 -16.96 -6.66
N GLN A 34 8.15 -17.42 -7.92
CA GLN A 34 8.09 -18.81 -8.31
C GLN A 34 9.42 -19.19 -8.97
N PRO A 35 10.40 -19.68 -8.21
CA PRO A 35 11.75 -19.90 -8.72
C PRO A 35 11.82 -21.00 -9.78
N GLU A 36 10.92 -21.98 -9.73
CA GLU A 36 10.90 -23.08 -10.71
C GLU A 36 10.48 -22.63 -12.11
N THR A 37 9.61 -21.63 -12.20
CA THR A 37 9.12 -21.08 -13.47
C THR A 37 9.77 -19.75 -13.82
N GLN A 38 10.61 -19.20 -12.94
CA GLN A 38 11.21 -17.86 -13.05
C GLN A 38 10.16 -16.75 -13.25
N VAL A 39 9.00 -16.90 -12.60
CA VAL A 39 7.89 -15.96 -12.69
C VAL A 39 7.70 -15.21 -11.37
N VAL A 40 7.70 -13.89 -11.44
CA VAL A 40 7.29 -13.01 -10.34
C VAL A 40 5.84 -12.57 -10.57
N THR A 41 4.97 -12.88 -9.61
CA THR A 41 3.53 -12.55 -9.69
C THR A 41 3.21 -11.38 -8.77
N LEU A 42 2.52 -10.36 -9.33
CA LEU A 42 2.04 -9.19 -8.60
C LEU A 42 0.53 -9.28 -8.41
N ARG A 43 0.05 -9.33 -7.16
CA ARG A 43 -1.37 -9.35 -6.82
C ARG A 43 -1.77 -8.06 -6.12
N LYS A 44 -2.69 -7.29 -6.70
CA LYS A 44 -3.21 -6.06 -6.09
C LYS A 44 -3.95 -6.38 -4.79
N VAL A 45 -3.60 -5.69 -3.71
CA VAL A 45 -4.26 -5.82 -2.41
C VAL A 45 -5.46 -4.88 -2.37
N LYS A 46 -6.67 -5.43 -2.21
CA LYS A 46 -7.90 -4.64 -2.09
C LYS A 46 -8.06 -4.01 -0.71
N ASN A 47 -7.60 -4.69 0.33
CA ASN A 47 -7.61 -4.15 1.69
C ASN A 47 -6.27 -3.46 1.96
N ARG A 48 -6.27 -2.14 2.13
CA ARG A 48 -5.25 -1.52 2.97
C ARG A 48 -5.45 -2.18 4.33
N GLY A 49 -4.52 -3.05 4.73
CA GLY A 49 -4.63 -3.81 5.99
C GLY A 49 -5.06 -2.88 7.13
N ASP A 50 -5.69 -3.44 8.15
CA ASP A 50 -6.11 -2.65 9.30
C ASP A 50 -4.89 -2.16 10.08
N TRP A 51 -4.29 -1.06 9.62
CA TRP A 51 -3.13 -0.44 10.23
C TRP A 51 -3.42 -0.10 11.69
N PHE A 52 -4.68 0.13 12.05
CA PHE A 52 -5.08 0.33 13.44
C PHE A 52 -4.79 -0.91 14.28
N SER A 53 -5.15 -2.11 13.82
CA SER A 53 -4.79 -3.37 14.49
C SER A 53 -3.27 -3.51 14.66
N VAL A 54 -2.48 -3.21 13.63
CA VAL A 54 -1.00 -3.24 13.71
C VAL A 54 -0.46 -2.22 14.73
N TYR A 55 -1.04 -1.01 14.79
CA TYR A 55 -0.67 -0.02 15.81
C TYR A 55 -1.03 -0.47 17.23
N MET A 56 -2.10 -1.24 17.40
CA MET A 56 -2.53 -1.79 18.70
C MET A 56 -1.66 -2.97 19.15
N GLU A 57 -0.93 -3.63 18.25
CA GLU A 57 0.05 -4.68 18.59
C GLU A 57 1.35 -4.12 19.21
N CYS A 58 1.50 -2.80 19.32
CA CYS A 58 2.70 -2.20 19.90
C CYS A 58 2.84 -2.61 21.39
N PRO A 59 3.91 -3.33 21.79
CA PRO A 59 4.09 -3.80 23.16
C PRO A 59 4.49 -2.69 24.14
N HIS A 60 4.63 -1.45 23.64
CA HIS A 60 5.00 -0.29 24.43
C HIS A 60 3.75 0.49 24.85
N SER A 61 3.71 0.94 26.10
CA SER A 61 2.60 1.74 26.61
C SER A 61 2.46 3.04 25.83
N PHE A 62 1.34 3.22 25.14
CA PHE A 62 0.98 4.49 24.51
C PHE A 62 0.00 5.22 25.41
N GLU A 63 0.38 6.41 25.89
CA GLU A 63 -0.58 7.30 26.56
C GLU A 63 -1.42 8.01 25.49
N VAL A 64 -2.70 7.66 25.41
CA VAL A 64 -3.64 8.37 24.54
C VAL A 64 -3.81 9.78 25.10
N PRO A 65 -3.37 10.84 24.40
CA PRO A 65 -3.54 12.18 24.89
C PRO A 65 -5.04 12.47 25.04
N PRO A 66 -5.46 13.21 26.09
CA PRO A 66 -6.86 13.52 26.28
C PRO A 66 -7.41 14.21 25.03
N ARG A 67 -8.53 13.70 24.52
CA ARG A 67 -9.18 14.22 23.32
C ARG A 67 -9.50 15.70 23.55
N ARG A 68 -8.67 16.59 23.01
CA ARG A 68 -8.89 18.04 23.09
C ARG A 68 -10.23 18.30 22.42
N ARG A 69 -11.23 18.75 23.20
CA ARG A 69 -12.52 19.18 22.67
C ARG A 69 -12.25 20.33 21.70
N GLN A 70 -12.17 20.02 20.41
CA GLN A 70 -12.28 21.04 19.37
C GLN A 70 -13.73 21.47 19.39
N PHE A 71 -14.05 22.49 20.19
CA PHE A 71 -15.31 23.18 20.06
C PHE A 71 -15.36 23.73 18.64
N TYR A 72 -16.41 23.35 17.91
CA TYR A 72 -16.67 23.92 16.59
C TYR A 72 -16.71 25.45 16.74
N ARG A 73 -15.72 26.13 16.16
CA ARG A 73 -15.69 27.59 16.14
C ARG A 73 -16.77 28.04 15.16
N ARG A 74 -17.91 28.53 15.68
CA ARG A 74 -18.90 29.21 14.82
C ARG A 74 -18.16 30.32 14.08
N LYS A 75 -18.20 30.30 12.75
CA LYS A 75 -17.74 31.41 11.92
C LYS A 75 -18.70 32.57 12.17
N THR A 76 -18.18 33.66 12.73
CA THR A 76 -18.84 34.97 12.70
C THR A 76 -18.55 35.63 11.37
#